data_AF-A0A932WUT4-F1
#
_entry.id   AF-A0A932WUT4-F1
#
_cell.length_a   1.000
_cell.length_b   1.000
_cell.length_c   1.000
_cell.angle_alpha   90.00
_cell.angle_beta   90.00
_cell.angle_gamma   90.00
#
_symmetry.space_group_name_H-M   'P 1'
#
loop_
_entity.id
_entity.type
_entity.pdbx_description
1 polymer ?
#
loop_
_entity_poly.entity_id
_entity_poly.type
_entity_poly.pdbx_seq_one_letter_code
_entity_poly.pdbx_strand_id
1 'polypeptide(L)' 'MSRSPPKKIVVIGGGTGNFVVLQGLKKYPLDLTAIVSMADDGGSTGVLRDELGVL' A
#
# COMPACT_ATOMS: atom_id res chain seq x y z
N MET A 1 -24.59 4.84 -23.04
CA MET A 1 -23.15 4.55 -23.21
C MET A 1 -22.71 3.64 -22.07
N SER A 2 -22.35 2.39 -22.37
CA SER A 2 -21.87 1.44 -21.36
C SER A 2 -20.45 1.82 -20.95
N ARG A 3 -20.27 2.36 -19.74
CA ARG A 3 -18.94 2.65 -19.20
C ARG A 3 -18.33 1.32 -18.74
N SER A 4 -17.16 0.95 -19.26
CA SER A 4 -16.47 -0.25 -18.81
C SER A 4 -16.15 -0.15 -17.30
N PRO A 5 -16.24 -1.27 -16.56
CA PRO A 5 -15.93 -1.25 -15.13
C PRO A 5 -14.47 -0.84 -14.91
N PRO A 6 -14.16 -0.18 -13.77
CA PRO A 6 -12.79 0.20 -13.44
C PRO A 6 -11.90 -1.03 -13.38
N LYS A 7 -10.65 -0.89 -13.85
CA LYS A 7 -9.68 -1.98 -13.80
C LYS A 7 -9.28 -2.21 -12.34
N LYS A 8 -9.25 -3.47 -11.93
CA LYS A 8 -8.79 -3.91 -10.61
C LYS A 8 -7.28 -4.12 -10.64
N ILE A 9 -6.56 -3.46 -9.74
CA ILE A 9 -5.10 -3.61 -9.61
C ILE A 9 -4.77 -3.89 -8.15
N VAL A 10 -3.96 -4.93 -7.94
CA VAL A 10 -3.39 -5.26 -6.63
C VAL A 10 -1.90 -4.91 -6.66
N VAL A 11 -1.46 -4.08 -5.72
CA VAL A 11 -0.04 -3.79 -5.52
C VAL A 11 0.43 -4.54 -4.29
N ILE A 12 1.47 -5.37 -4.44
CA ILE A 12 2.03 -6.19 -3.36
C ILE A 12 3.48 -5.76 -3.16
N GLY A 13 3.83 -5.36 -1.94
CA GLY A 13 5.18 -4.86 -1.65
C GLY A 13 5.30 -4.27 -0.26
N GLY A 14 6.23 -3.34 -0.05
CA GLY A 14 6.47 -2.69 1.24
C GLY A 14 7.26 -1.39 1.06
N GLY A 15 7.47 -0.67 2.17
CA GLY A 15 8.32 0.52 2.21
C GLY A 15 7.90 1.68 1.30
N THR A 16 8.85 2.57 1.02
CA THR A 16 8.62 3.83 0.30
C THR A 16 8.33 3.65 -1.19
N GLY A 17 8.86 2.62 -1.84
CA GLY A 17 8.60 2.33 -3.25
C GLY A 17 7.12 2.06 -3.52
N ASN A 18 6.46 1.32 -2.63
CA ASN A 18 5.03 1.05 -2.72
C ASN A 18 4.20 2.35 -2.59
N PHE A 19 4.59 3.25 -1.69
CA PHE A 19 3.95 4.56 -1.55
C PHE A 19 4.04 5.37 -2.85
N VAL A 20 5.22 5.46 -3.47
CA VAL A 20 5.41 6.22 -4.73
C VAL A 20 4.53 5.67 -5.86
N VAL A 21 4.47 4.34 -6.00
CA VAL A 21 3.64 3.68 -7.02
C VAL A 21 2.15 3.96 -6.78
N LEU A 22 1.67 3.80 -5.55
CA LEU A 22 0.27 4.06 -5.21
C LEU A 22 -0.12 5.53 -5.43
N GLN A 23 0.77 6.48 -5.13
CA GLN A 23 0.55 7.91 -5.41
C GLN A 23 0.42 8.21 -6.91
N GLY A 24 1.15 7.48 -7.76
CA GLY A 24 0.98 7.55 -9.21
C GLY A 24 -0.35 6.95 -9.66
N LEU A 25 -0.67 5.74 -9.20
CA LEU A 25 -1.85 4.99 -9.63
C LEU A 25 -3.18 5.63 -9.19
N LYS A 26 -3.21 6.32 -8.04
CA LYS A 26 -4.41 6.99 -7.52
C LYS A 26 -4.96 8.09 -8.45
N LYS A 27 -4.18 8.53 -9.44
CA LYS A 27 -4.58 9.53 -10.44
C LYS A 27 -5.49 8.97 -11.54
N TYR A 28 -5.67 7.65 -11.60
CA TYR A 28 -6.46 6.98 -12.62
C TYR A 28 -7.74 6.38 -12.03
N PRO A 29 -8.81 6.17 -12.83
CA PRO A 29 -10.06 5.56 -12.38
C PRO A 29 -9.89 4.03 -12.23
N LEU A 30 -9.19 3.63 -11.17
CA LEU A 30 -8.83 2.25 -10.85
C LEU A 30 -9.45 1.81 -9.52
N ASP A 31 -9.72 0.52 -9.42
CA ASP A 31 -10.03 -0.15 -8.15
C ASP A 31 -8.70 -0.71 -7.61
N LEU A 32 -8.12 -0.01 -6.63
CA LEU A 32 -6.78 -0.29 -6.11
C LEU A 32 -6.84 -1.02 -4.76
N THR A 33 -6.16 -2.15 -4.68
CA THR A 33 -5.88 -2.86 -3.42
C THR A 33 -4.38 -2.87 -3.19
N ALA A 34 -3.94 -2.61 -1.95
CA ALA A 34 -2.53 -2.71 -1.57
C ALA A 34 -2.37 -3.78 -0.48
N ILE A 35 -1.48 -4.74 -0.72
CA ILE A 35 -1.04 -5.72 0.27
C ILE A 35 0.39 -5.32 0.66
N VAL A 36 0.57 -4.93 1.91
CA VAL A 36 1.83 -4.37 2.40
C VAL A 36 2.50 -5.37 3.33
N SER A 37 3.76 -5.70 3.07
CA SER A 37 4.61 -6.47 3.96
C SER A 37 5.00 -5.63 5.17
N MET A 38 4.86 -6.21 6.36
CA MET A 38 5.31 -5.63 7.64
C MET A 38 6.75 -6.05 8.00
N ALA A 39 7.47 -6.72 7.08
CA ALA A 39 8.72 -7.41 7.42
C ALA A 39 9.92 -6.50 7.71
N ASP A 40 9.94 -5.26 7.19
CA ASP A 40 11.18 -4.46 7.10
C ASP A 40 11.24 -3.22 8.00
N ASP A 41 10.16 -2.82 8.67
CA ASP A 41 10.17 -1.55 9.41
C ASP A 41 10.80 -1.72 10.82
N GLY A 42 12.04 -2.19 10.91
CA GLY A 42 12.83 -2.12 12.15
C GLY A 42 13.16 -0.68 12.61
N GLY A 43 12.74 0.33 11.85
CA GLY A 43 12.85 1.76 12.19
C GLY A 43 11.70 2.25 13.08
N SER A 44 11.02 3.34 12.68
CA SER A 44 9.97 3.98 13.48
C SER A 44 8.80 3.05 13.82
N THR A 45 8.39 2.16 12.90
CA THR A 45 7.34 1.17 13.15
C THR A 45 7.82 0.09 14.14
N GLY A 46 9.09 -0.28 14.12
CA GLY A 46 9.71 -1.20 15.07
C GLY A 46 9.77 -0.61 16.47
N VAL A 47 10.17 0.66 16.58
CA VAL A 47 10.14 1.41 17.86
C VAL A 47 8.72 1.48 18.41
N LEU A 48 7.74 1.86 17.60
CA LEU A 48 6.33 1.91 18.04
C LEU A 48 5.78 0.53 18.37
N ARG A 49 6.21 -0.53 17.68
CA ARG A 49 5.83 -1.92 18.00
C ARG A 49 6.40 -2.35 19.35
N ASP A 50 7.64 -2.01 19.63
CA ASP A 50 8.31 -2.34 20.89
C ASP A 50 7.74 -1.52 22.06
N GLU A 51 7.35 -0.27 21.82
CA GLU A 51 6.75 0.61 22.84
C GLU A 51 5.27 0.31 23.12
N LEU A 52 4.49 -0.08 22.10
CA LEU A 52 3.03 -0.20 22.20
C LEU A 52 2.51 -1.65 22.09
N GLY A 53 3.39 -2.63 21.82
CA GLY A 53 3.06 -4.06 21.82
C GLY A 53 2.04 -4.50 20.76
N VAL A 54 1.88 -3.72 19.68
CA VAL A 54 0.85 -3.93 18.65
C VAL A 54 1.37 -4.70 17.44
N LEU A 55 0.68 -5.80 17.11
CA LEU A 55 0.70 -6.52 15.82
C LEU A 55 -0.72 -6.92 15.44
#